data_AF-A0A924ICB7-F1
#
_entry.id   AF-A0A924ICB7-F1
#
_cell.length_a   1.000
_cell.length_b   1.000
_cell.length_c   1.000
_cell.angle_alpha   90.00
_cell.angle_beta   90.00
_cell.angle_gamma   90.00
#
_symmetry.space_group_name_H-M   'P 1'
#
loop_
_entity.id
_entity.type
_entity.pdbx_description
1 polymer ?
#
loop_
_entity_poly.entity_id
_entity_poly.type
_entity_poly.pdbx_seq_one_letter_code
_entity_poly.pdbx_strand_id
1 'polypeptide(L)'
;MSTLNTMEDQLDPIQKVELALLRAEYQNRHAASIAFVKQQVGEGVTYENSAVRVVVSERGAYYELKDMPEEFFGIAADDDEEPNLVRAFVTQGEALEMIFRVNDAIERVTSENTRLFTMMVLYTRSGIIDRKNCFIYHYQNDHSGKAPVPTVVGFYNPVRMPLFYKIRMEGALAQEVLGVSRCVVFCMANAGDRHLMVTLPLTGPMTDLTALPEPKIVN
;
A
#
# COMPACT_ATOMS: atom_id res chain seq x y z
N MET A 1 -8.62 5.73 -25.56
CA MET A 1 -8.23 7.16 -25.49
C MET A 1 -7.44 7.36 -24.22
N SER A 2 -6.24 7.93 -24.36
CA SER A 2 -5.15 7.94 -23.37
C SER A 2 -5.27 9.14 -22.44
N THR A 3 -5.47 8.92 -21.14
CA THR A 3 -5.51 9.95 -20.08
C THR A 3 -4.33 9.85 -19.11
N LEU A 4 -3.18 9.35 -19.60
CA LEU A 4 -1.91 9.38 -18.87
C LEU A 4 -1.22 10.77 -18.90
N ASN A 5 -1.80 11.72 -19.65
CA ASN A 5 -1.13 12.98 -20.04
C ASN A 5 -1.24 14.15 -19.06
N THR A 6 -1.75 13.96 -17.83
CA THR A 6 -2.22 15.12 -17.03
C THR A 6 -1.31 15.58 -15.89
N MET A 7 -0.24 14.85 -15.53
CA MET A 7 0.72 15.27 -14.47
C MET A 7 2.23 15.22 -14.81
N GLU A 8 2.62 14.47 -15.84
CA GLU A 8 3.50 15.08 -16.86
C GLU A 8 2.74 16.31 -17.43
N ASP A 9 3.08 17.06 -18.45
CA ASP A 9 2.41 18.37 -18.76
C ASP A 9 2.29 19.48 -17.66
N GLN A 10 2.03 19.23 -16.37
CA GLN A 10 1.90 20.22 -15.29
C GLN A 10 3.19 20.45 -14.47
N LEU A 11 4.11 19.48 -14.46
CA LEU A 11 5.45 19.66 -13.91
C LEU A 11 6.32 20.46 -14.89
N ASP A 12 7.19 21.34 -14.38
CA ASP A 12 8.24 21.93 -15.21
C ASP A 12 9.10 20.78 -15.80
N PRO A 13 9.55 20.86 -17.06
CA PRO A 13 10.50 19.91 -17.64
C PRO A 13 11.61 19.43 -16.70
N ILE A 14 12.17 20.31 -15.85
CA ILE A 14 13.23 19.93 -14.90
C ILE A 14 12.69 18.98 -13.81
N GLN A 15 11.53 19.27 -13.23
CA GLN A 15 10.90 18.44 -12.20
C GLN A 15 10.46 17.08 -12.75
N LYS A 16 10.05 17.01 -14.03
CA LYS A 16 9.77 15.73 -14.70
C LYS A 16 11.03 14.87 -14.81
N VAL A 17 12.15 15.49 -15.18
CA VAL A 17 13.45 14.79 -15.29
C VAL A 17 13.89 14.30 -13.92
N GLU A 18 13.81 15.14 -12.88
CA GLU A 18 14.15 14.74 -11.51
C GLU A 18 13.27 13.59 -11.00
N LEU A 19 11.96 13.67 -11.20
CA LEU A 19 11.04 12.58 -10.82
C LEU A 19 11.33 11.29 -11.58
N ALA A 20 11.61 11.39 -12.89
CA ALA A 20 11.96 10.24 -13.71
C ALA A 20 13.29 9.60 -13.25
N LEU A 21 14.29 10.40 -12.88
CA LEU A 21 15.56 9.92 -12.34
C LEU A 21 15.37 9.23 -10.98
N LEU A 22 14.58 9.82 -10.08
CA LEU A 22 14.27 9.21 -8.78
C LEU A 22 13.54 7.87 -8.94
N ARG A 23 12.58 7.80 -9.86
CA ARG A 23 11.88 6.55 -10.19
C ARG A 23 12.82 5.50 -10.78
N ALA A 24 13.68 5.90 -11.71
CA ALA A 24 14.66 5.00 -12.31
C ALA A 24 15.67 4.49 -11.27
N GLU A 25 16.13 5.35 -10.36
CA GLU A 25 17.01 4.96 -9.27
C GLU A 25 16.32 3.97 -8.32
N TYR A 26 15.07 4.24 -7.93
CA TYR A 26 14.30 3.34 -7.09
C TYR A 26 14.11 1.97 -7.78
N GLN A 27 13.68 1.96 -9.04
CA GLN A 27 13.50 0.72 -9.80
C GLN A 27 14.81 -0.06 -9.87
N ASN A 28 15.93 0.60 -10.16
CA ASN A 28 17.23 -0.07 -10.18
C ASN A 28 17.62 -0.64 -8.81
N ARG A 29 17.38 0.11 -7.72
CA ARG A 29 17.73 -0.30 -6.36
C ARG A 29 16.90 -1.51 -5.90
N HIS A 30 15.62 -1.56 -6.26
CA HIS A 30 14.69 -2.56 -5.74
C HIS A 30 14.32 -3.65 -6.76
N ALA A 31 14.74 -3.55 -8.02
CA ALA A 31 14.43 -4.51 -9.08
C ALA A 31 14.77 -5.96 -8.69
N ALA A 32 15.95 -6.19 -8.11
CA ALA A 32 16.37 -7.51 -7.68
C ALA A 32 15.46 -8.07 -6.57
N SER A 33 15.04 -7.23 -5.61
CA SER A 33 14.14 -7.63 -4.53
C SER A 33 12.72 -7.89 -5.03
N ILE A 34 12.20 -7.04 -5.93
CA ILE A 34 10.89 -7.23 -6.55
C ILE A 34 10.87 -8.52 -7.37
N ALA A 35 11.90 -8.75 -8.19
CA ALA A 35 12.02 -9.98 -8.98
C ALA A 35 12.09 -11.22 -8.08
N PHE A 36 12.85 -11.16 -6.99
CA PHE A 36 12.92 -12.23 -5.99
C PHE A 36 11.54 -12.51 -5.38
N VAL A 37 10.82 -11.48 -4.91
CA VAL A 37 9.47 -11.68 -4.35
C VAL A 37 8.50 -12.26 -5.38
N LYS A 38 8.50 -11.75 -6.62
CA LYS A 38 7.66 -12.27 -7.71
C LYS A 38 7.98 -13.74 -8.00
N GLN A 39 9.26 -14.12 -7.99
CA GLN A 39 9.71 -15.50 -8.15
C GLN A 39 9.25 -16.41 -7.00
N GLN A 40 9.35 -15.94 -5.75
CA GLN A 40 8.96 -16.70 -4.57
C GLN A 40 7.44 -16.90 -4.48
N VAL A 41 6.66 -15.87 -4.84
CA VAL A 41 5.20 -16.00 -4.99
C VAL A 41 4.85 -17.00 -6.10
N GLY A 42 5.61 -17.01 -7.20
CA GLY A 42 5.42 -17.97 -8.28
C GLY A 42 4.14 -17.76 -9.08
N GLU A 43 3.68 -18.82 -9.75
CA GLU A 43 2.47 -18.79 -10.55
C GLU A 43 1.22 -18.68 -9.67
N GLY A 44 0.27 -17.84 -10.10
CA GLY A 44 -0.94 -17.58 -9.33
C GLY A 44 -2.02 -16.93 -10.17
N VAL A 45 -3.18 -16.72 -9.55
CA VAL A 45 -4.28 -16.03 -10.20
C VAL A 45 -3.98 -14.53 -10.23
N THR A 46 -4.01 -13.96 -11.43
CA THR A 46 -3.86 -12.52 -11.63
C THR A 46 -5.22 -11.84 -11.63
N TYR A 47 -5.33 -10.78 -10.85
CA TYR A 47 -6.46 -9.86 -10.84
C TYR A 47 -5.95 -8.45 -11.16
N GLU A 48 -6.72 -7.68 -11.90
CA GLU A 48 -6.32 -6.31 -12.22
C GLU A 48 -7.51 -5.38 -12.40
N ASN A 49 -7.27 -4.10 -12.11
CA ASN A 49 -8.13 -3.01 -12.52
C ASN A 49 -7.29 -1.87 -13.13
N SER A 50 -7.85 -0.66 -13.26
CA SER A 50 -7.11 0.45 -13.86
C SER A 50 -5.97 0.99 -12.99
N ALA A 51 -5.95 0.72 -11.69
CA ALA A 51 -4.96 1.25 -10.75
C ALA A 51 -3.87 0.23 -10.37
N VAL A 52 -4.23 -1.04 -10.23
CA VAL A 52 -3.36 -2.07 -9.62
C VAL A 52 -3.46 -3.40 -10.34
N ARG A 53 -2.36 -4.16 -10.30
CA ARG A 53 -2.31 -5.60 -10.58
C ARG A 53 -2.03 -6.33 -9.27
N VAL A 54 -2.79 -7.39 -8.99
CA VAL A 54 -2.62 -8.27 -7.84
C VAL A 54 -2.39 -9.69 -8.34
N VAL A 55 -1.42 -10.41 -7.77
CA VAL A 55 -1.22 -11.84 -8.02
C VAL A 55 -1.31 -12.56 -6.69
N VAL A 56 -2.11 -13.63 -6.65
CA VAL A 56 -2.26 -14.49 -5.47
C VAL A 56 -2.00 -15.94 -5.87
N SER A 57 -1.08 -16.59 -5.18
CA SER A 57 -0.73 -18.00 -5.32
C SER A 57 -0.90 -18.71 -3.97
N GLU A 58 -0.64 -20.02 -3.95
CA GLU A 58 -0.53 -20.80 -2.71
C GLU A 58 0.70 -20.39 -1.88
N ARG A 59 1.73 -19.87 -2.53
CA ARG A 59 2.99 -19.44 -1.89
C ARG A 59 2.98 -17.98 -1.46
N GLY A 60 1.95 -17.21 -1.75
CA GLY A 60 1.85 -15.83 -1.28
C GLY A 60 1.07 -14.91 -2.19
N ALA A 61 1.32 -13.61 -2.06
CA ALA A 61 0.68 -12.60 -2.88
C ALA A 61 1.53 -11.35 -3.02
N TYR A 62 1.32 -10.63 -4.13
CA TYR A 62 1.84 -9.28 -4.30
C TYR A 62 0.83 -8.38 -5.02
N TYR A 63 1.03 -7.07 -4.87
CA TYR A 63 0.42 -6.08 -5.75
C TYR A 63 1.49 -5.16 -6.35
N GLU A 64 1.14 -4.57 -7.49
CA GLU A 64 1.94 -3.56 -8.20
C GLU A 64 1.00 -2.48 -8.73
N LEU A 65 1.23 -1.22 -8.37
CA LEU A 65 0.46 -0.11 -8.95
C LEU A 65 0.91 0.13 -10.40
N LYS A 66 -0.04 0.35 -11.31
CA LYS A 66 0.23 0.47 -12.75
C LYS A 66 1.05 1.73 -13.11
N ASP A 67 0.78 2.83 -12.41
CA ASP A 67 1.44 4.13 -12.68
C ASP A 67 2.57 4.45 -11.69
N MET A 68 2.77 3.60 -10.69
CA MET A 68 3.83 3.68 -9.69
C MET A 68 4.31 2.27 -9.35
N PRO A 69 5.00 1.59 -10.28
CA PRO A 69 5.54 0.26 -10.03
C PRO A 69 6.53 0.24 -8.85
N GLU A 70 7.08 1.40 -8.47
CA GLU A 70 7.84 1.59 -7.23
C GLU A 70 7.03 1.28 -5.95
N GLU A 71 5.72 1.55 -5.97
CA GLU A 71 4.80 1.16 -4.90
C GLU A 71 4.39 -0.29 -5.12
N PHE A 72 5.25 -1.16 -4.61
CA PHE A 72 5.13 -2.60 -4.65
C PHE A 72 5.10 -3.15 -3.22
N PHE A 73 4.29 -4.17 -3.01
CA PHE A 73 4.38 -5.00 -1.82
C PHE A 73 4.09 -6.43 -2.20
N GLY A 74 4.85 -7.35 -1.64
CA GLY A 74 4.57 -8.76 -1.74
C GLY A 74 5.14 -9.51 -0.57
N ILE A 75 4.53 -10.66 -0.30
CA ILE A 75 5.00 -11.62 0.67
C ILE A 75 4.91 -12.99 0.02
N ALA A 76 5.94 -13.78 0.26
CA ALA A 76 5.95 -15.19 -0.05
C ALA A 76 6.18 -15.97 1.25
N ALA A 77 5.69 -17.20 1.27
CA ALA A 77 6.05 -18.19 2.26
C ALA A 77 7.51 -18.57 2.13
N ASP A 78 8.14 -18.80 3.28
CA ASP A 78 9.40 -19.56 3.33
C ASP A 78 9.11 -21.02 2.97
N ASP A 79 10.12 -21.74 2.49
CA ASP A 79 9.95 -23.09 1.91
C ASP A 79 9.34 -24.13 2.89
N ASP A 80 9.27 -23.84 4.19
CA ASP A 80 8.77 -24.72 5.25
C ASP A 80 7.48 -24.23 5.97
N GLU A 81 6.93 -23.06 5.61
CA GLU A 81 5.71 -22.53 6.25
C GLU A 81 4.67 -22.09 5.21
N GLU A 82 3.40 -22.47 5.39
CA GLU A 82 2.32 -21.87 4.59
C GLU A 82 2.19 -20.38 4.95
N PRO A 83 2.04 -19.50 3.94
CA PRO A 83 1.83 -18.10 4.25
C PRO A 83 0.47 -18.00 4.95
N ASN A 84 0.42 -17.36 6.12
CA ASN A 84 -0.84 -17.11 6.83
C ASN A 84 -1.67 -16.02 6.12
N LEU A 85 -1.80 -16.13 4.80
CA LEU A 85 -2.52 -15.22 3.92
C LEU A 85 -3.99 -15.61 3.90
N VAL A 86 -4.85 -14.65 4.27
CA VAL A 86 -6.28 -14.79 4.10
C VAL A 86 -6.71 -14.05 2.84
N ARG A 87 -7.23 -14.80 1.86
CA ARG A 87 -7.86 -14.27 0.65
C ARG A 87 -9.38 -14.35 0.77
N ALA A 88 -10.07 -13.23 0.58
CA ALA A 88 -11.52 -13.18 0.57
C ALA A 88 -12.07 -12.35 -0.61
N PHE A 89 -13.18 -12.82 -1.18
CA PHE A 89 -13.99 -12.03 -2.11
C PHE A 89 -15.16 -11.40 -1.35
N VAL A 90 -15.06 -10.11 -1.13
CA VAL A 90 -15.96 -9.36 -0.25
C VAL A 90 -16.91 -8.47 -1.04
N THR A 91 -18.03 -8.15 -0.41
CA THR A 91 -18.99 -7.14 -0.87
C THR A 91 -18.43 -5.73 -0.67
N GLN A 92 -19.05 -4.74 -1.34
CA GLN A 92 -18.69 -3.34 -1.16
C GLN A 92 -18.85 -2.89 0.30
N GLY A 93 -19.91 -3.35 0.98
CA GLY A 93 -20.15 -3.03 2.40
C GLY A 93 -19.02 -3.50 3.29
N GLU A 94 -18.59 -4.75 3.15
CA GLU A 94 -17.48 -5.33 3.93
C GLU A 94 -16.14 -4.63 3.64
N ALA A 95 -15.87 -4.28 2.38
CA ALA A 95 -14.65 -3.55 2.02
C ALA A 95 -14.63 -2.13 2.60
N LEU A 96 -15.77 -1.43 2.54
CA LEU A 96 -15.92 -0.09 3.14
C LEU A 96 -15.87 -0.13 4.67
N GLU A 97 -16.42 -1.17 5.31
CA GLU A 97 -16.35 -1.32 6.77
C GLU A 97 -14.91 -1.45 7.26
N MET A 98 -14.07 -2.24 6.56
CA MET A 98 -12.66 -2.39 6.89
C MET A 98 -11.93 -1.04 6.90
N ILE A 99 -12.10 -0.25 5.84
CA ILE A 99 -11.42 1.04 5.70
C ILE A 99 -12.00 2.11 6.65
N PHE A 100 -13.30 2.08 6.98
CA PHE A 100 -13.89 2.92 8.03
C PHE A 100 -13.27 2.63 9.39
N ARG A 101 -13.28 1.35 9.80
CA ARG A 101 -12.74 0.92 11.08
C ARG A 101 -11.29 1.37 11.28
N VAL A 102 -10.50 1.28 10.20
CA VAL A 102 -9.09 1.68 10.20
C VAL A 102 -8.95 3.20 10.21
N ASN A 103 -9.75 3.93 9.43
CA ASN A 103 -9.74 5.39 9.46
C ASN A 103 -10.12 5.93 10.85
N ASP A 104 -11.11 5.36 11.52
CA ASP A 104 -11.50 5.74 12.89
C ASP A 104 -10.39 5.46 13.92
N ALA A 105 -9.46 4.54 13.61
CA ALA A 105 -8.31 4.28 14.45
C ALA A 105 -7.26 5.41 14.41
N ILE A 106 -7.28 6.30 13.41
CA ILE A 106 -6.32 7.40 13.27
C ILE A 106 -6.34 8.32 14.50
N GLU A 107 -7.52 8.60 15.06
CA GLU A 107 -7.68 9.48 16.24
C GLU A 107 -7.10 8.87 17.52
N ARG A 108 -6.81 7.57 17.52
CA ARG A 108 -6.34 6.79 18.67
C ARG A 108 -4.86 6.46 18.59
N VAL A 109 -4.17 6.94 17.55
CA VAL A 109 -2.74 6.69 17.35
C VAL A 109 -1.92 7.42 18.41
N THR A 110 -1.10 6.67 19.13
CA THR A 110 -0.12 7.20 20.09
C THR A 110 1.23 6.52 19.91
N SER A 111 2.29 7.11 20.47
CA SER A 111 3.64 6.51 20.51
C SER A 111 3.69 5.23 21.33
N GLU A 112 2.77 5.04 22.26
CA GLU A 112 2.69 3.87 23.15
C GLU A 112 2.00 2.67 22.49
N ASN A 113 0.99 2.91 21.66
CA ASN A 113 0.17 1.83 21.09
C ASN A 113 0.46 1.53 19.61
N THR A 114 1.17 2.41 18.91
CA THR A 114 1.41 2.31 17.47
C THR A 114 2.88 2.49 17.16
N ARG A 115 3.48 1.49 16.50
CA ARG A 115 4.83 1.57 15.93
C ARG A 115 4.80 2.11 14.50
N LEU A 116 3.88 1.58 13.70
CA LEU A 116 3.68 1.97 12.31
C LEU A 116 2.19 1.93 11.99
N PHE A 117 1.70 2.95 11.29
CA PHE A 117 0.39 2.95 10.68
C PHE A 117 0.45 3.70 9.36
N THR A 118 0.35 2.95 8.26
CA THR A 118 0.20 3.47 6.91
C THR A 118 -1.16 3.08 6.35
N MET A 119 -1.87 4.04 5.75
CA MET A 119 -3.10 3.79 4.99
C MET A 119 -3.01 4.57 3.69
N MET A 120 -3.15 3.88 2.56
CA MET A 120 -3.19 4.45 1.22
C MET A 120 -4.50 4.05 0.56
N VAL A 121 -5.20 5.02 -0.01
CA VAL A 121 -6.51 4.84 -0.65
C VAL A 121 -6.49 5.54 -1.99
N LEU A 122 -6.82 4.81 -3.06
CA LEU A 122 -6.81 5.30 -4.44
C LEU A 122 -8.21 5.22 -5.02
N TYR A 123 -8.80 6.38 -5.33
CA TYR A 123 -10.15 6.43 -5.92
C TYR A 123 -10.13 6.43 -7.45
N THR A 124 -8.99 6.77 -8.05
CA THR A 124 -8.76 6.74 -9.49
C THR A 124 -7.38 6.16 -9.78
N ARG A 125 -7.15 5.78 -11.03
CA ARG A 125 -5.83 5.35 -11.53
C ARG A 125 -4.76 6.41 -11.20
N SER A 126 -5.08 7.67 -11.47
CA SER A 126 -4.21 8.81 -11.21
C SER A 126 -4.32 9.35 -9.77
N GLY A 127 -4.82 8.57 -8.82
CA GLY A 127 -5.14 9.05 -7.47
C GLY A 127 -3.93 9.64 -6.75
N ILE A 128 -2.75 9.04 -6.88
CA ILE A 128 -1.53 9.55 -6.18
C ILE A 128 -1.07 10.89 -6.78
N ILE A 129 -1.31 11.05 -8.07
CA ILE A 129 -1.07 12.26 -8.86
C ILE A 129 -2.06 13.37 -8.45
N ASP A 130 -3.36 13.04 -8.42
CA ASP A 130 -4.40 13.96 -8.03
C ASP A 130 -4.78 13.75 -6.58
N ARG A 131 -4.25 14.61 -5.69
CA ARG A 131 -4.53 14.57 -4.24
C ARG A 131 -6.03 14.55 -3.89
N LYS A 132 -6.94 14.97 -4.78
CA LYS A 132 -8.39 14.86 -4.55
C LYS A 132 -8.92 13.43 -4.71
N ASN A 133 -8.15 12.57 -5.35
CA ASN A 133 -8.45 11.18 -5.66
C ASN A 133 -7.51 10.18 -4.97
N CYS A 134 -6.74 10.61 -3.96
CA CYS A 134 -6.11 9.72 -3.00
C CYS A 134 -6.28 10.20 -1.56
N PHE A 135 -6.03 9.29 -0.64
CA PHE A 135 -5.76 9.58 0.75
C PHE A 135 -4.55 8.76 1.19
N ILE A 136 -3.57 9.41 1.79
CA ILE A 136 -2.40 8.76 2.40
C ILE A 136 -2.29 9.26 3.82
N TYR A 137 -2.30 8.34 4.77
CA TYR A 137 -1.92 8.55 6.15
C TYR A 137 -0.65 7.73 6.42
N HIS A 138 0.34 8.36 7.03
CA HIS A 138 1.54 7.67 7.46
C HIS A 138 1.96 8.18 8.84
N TYR A 139 2.10 7.24 9.76
CA TYR A 139 2.62 7.45 11.10
C TYR A 139 3.68 6.39 11.37
N GLN A 140 4.84 6.82 11.85
CA GLN A 140 5.91 5.93 12.28
C GLN A 140 6.56 6.51 13.54
N ASN A 141 6.66 5.67 14.57
CA ASN A 141 7.41 5.98 15.77
C ASN A 141 8.88 5.59 15.55
N ASP A 142 9.75 6.58 15.36
CA ASP A 142 11.18 6.41 15.09
C ASP A 142 12.03 6.21 16.37
N HIS A 143 11.39 6.14 17.54
CA HIS A 143 12.05 6.03 18.85
C HIS A 143 13.05 7.15 19.15
N SER A 144 12.98 8.29 18.43
CA SER A 144 13.86 9.45 18.65
C SER A 144 13.56 10.22 19.94
N GLY A 145 12.50 9.84 20.66
CA GLY A 145 12.00 10.54 21.85
C GLY A 145 11.20 11.81 21.52
N LYS A 146 11.11 12.21 20.24
CA LYS A 146 10.20 13.25 19.78
C LYS A 146 8.82 12.66 19.52
N ALA A 147 7.77 13.44 19.73
CA ALA A 147 6.44 13.06 19.31
C ALA A 147 6.40 12.97 17.77
N PRO A 148 6.14 11.79 17.19
CA PRO A 148 6.03 11.65 15.74
C PRO A 148 4.84 12.47 15.22
N VAL A 149 5.06 13.16 14.10
CA VAL A 149 4.00 13.92 13.41
C VAL A 149 3.53 13.08 12.22
N PRO A 150 2.24 12.69 12.16
CA PRO A 150 1.74 11.93 11.03
C PRO A 150 1.75 12.77 9.76
N THR A 151 2.12 12.14 8.64
CA THR A 151 1.97 12.70 7.30
C THR A 151 0.58 12.38 6.79
N VAL A 152 -0.15 13.41 6.34
CA VAL A 152 -1.48 13.27 5.74
C VAL A 152 -1.49 13.95 4.38
N VAL A 153 -1.88 13.20 3.35
CA VAL A 153 -1.99 13.70 1.97
C VAL A 153 -3.36 13.36 1.41
N GLY A 154 -3.97 14.32 0.72
CA GLY A 154 -5.20 14.11 -0.02
C GLY A 154 -6.46 14.17 0.82
N PHE A 155 -7.51 13.49 0.36
CA PHE A 155 -8.85 13.55 0.96
C PHE A 155 -9.48 12.16 1.05
N TYR A 156 -9.88 11.79 2.27
CA TYR A 156 -10.62 10.56 2.51
C TYR A 156 -12.11 10.76 2.17
N ASN A 157 -12.64 9.97 1.24
CA ASN A 157 -14.06 9.96 0.88
C ASN A 157 -14.69 8.64 1.35
N PRO A 158 -15.41 8.64 2.48
CA PRO A 158 -15.93 7.41 3.05
C PRO A 158 -17.03 6.77 2.19
N VAL A 159 -17.76 7.54 1.40
CA VAL A 159 -18.93 7.02 0.67
C VAL A 159 -18.54 6.33 -0.65
N ARG A 160 -17.32 6.57 -1.13
CA ARG A 160 -16.85 6.10 -2.43
C ARG A 160 -15.97 4.87 -2.27
N MET A 161 -16.32 3.78 -2.98
CA MET A 161 -15.44 2.62 -3.08
C MET A 161 -14.14 2.99 -3.82
N PRO A 162 -12.96 2.84 -3.20
CA PRO A 162 -11.69 3.05 -3.88
C PRO A 162 -11.40 1.91 -4.88
N LEU A 163 -10.61 2.22 -5.91
CA LEU A 163 -10.07 1.18 -6.81
C LEU A 163 -9.08 0.27 -6.10
N PHE A 164 -8.34 0.84 -5.14
CA PHE A 164 -7.36 0.12 -4.35
C PHE A 164 -7.20 0.78 -2.98
N TYR A 165 -7.02 -0.01 -1.93
CA TYR A 165 -6.43 0.50 -0.69
C TYR A 165 -5.41 -0.48 -0.13
N LYS A 166 -4.41 0.06 0.58
CA LYS A 166 -3.44 -0.66 1.39
C LYS A 166 -3.47 -0.08 2.80
N ILE A 167 -3.43 -0.97 3.77
CA ILE A 167 -3.33 -0.67 5.19
C ILE A 167 -2.14 -1.47 5.70
N ARG A 168 -1.29 -0.84 6.48
CA ARG A 168 -0.25 -1.51 7.25
C ARG A 168 -0.27 -0.96 8.66
N MET A 169 -0.42 -1.85 9.63
CA MET A 169 -0.43 -1.48 11.04
C MET A 169 0.49 -2.39 11.83
N GLU A 170 1.22 -1.80 12.77
CA GLU A 170 2.10 -2.49 13.70
C GLU A 170 1.97 -1.86 15.09
N GLY A 171 1.65 -2.67 16.10
CA GLY A 171 1.47 -2.24 17.48
C GLY A 171 0.24 -2.84 18.16
N ALA A 172 -0.04 -2.41 19.38
CA ALA A 172 -1.22 -2.84 20.13
C ALA A 172 -2.52 -2.37 19.46
N LEU A 173 -2.54 -1.19 18.83
CA LEU A 173 -3.70 -0.70 18.09
C LEU A 173 -4.04 -1.61 16.90
N ALA A 174 -3.04 -2.20 16.23
CA ALA A 174 -3.26 -3.15 15.14
C ALA A 174 -3.99 -4.41 15.63
N GLN A 175 -3.61 -4.92 16.81
CA GLN A 175 -4.25 -6.08 17.43
C GLN A 175 -5.74 -5.81 17.70
N GLU A 176 -6.08 -4.61 18.14
CA GLU A 176 -7.46 -4.20 18.40
C GLU A 176 -8.27 -4.04 17.11
N VAL A 177 -7.71 -3.38 16.10
CA VAL A 177 -8.42 -3.00 14.86
C VAL A 177 -8.51 -4.16 13.86
N LEU A 178 -7.42 -4.93 13.72
CA LEU A 178 -7.24 -5.97 12.71
C LEU A 178 -7.19 -7.38 13.29
N GLY A 179 -7.21 -7.53 14.63
CA GLY A 179 -7.10 -8.83 15.29
C GLY A 179 -5.67 -9.40 15.33
N VAL A 180 -4.68 -8.66 14.83
CA VAL A 180 -3.27 -9.07 14.77
C VAL A 180 -2.34 -7.86 14.99
N SER A 181 -1.28 -8.04 15.77
CA SER A 181 -0.38 -6.95 16.17
C SER A 181 0.49 -6.38 15.04
N ARG A 182 0.67 -7.12 13.94
CA ARG A 182 1.38 -6.69 12.73
C ARG A 182 0.67 -7.24 11.52
N CYS A 183 0.21 -6.37 10.63
CA CYS A 183 -0.56 -6.80 9.47
C CYS A 183 -0.41 -5.85 8.30
N VAL A 184 -0.45 -6.41 7.09
CA VAL A 184 -0.81 -5.69 5.88
C VAL A 184 -2.16 -6.19 5.40
N VAL A 185 -3.04 -5.26 5.03
CA VAL A 185 -4.29 -5.55 4.33
C VAL A 185 -4.28 -4.74 3.06
N PHE A 186 -4.60 -5.37 1.94
CA PHE A 186 -4.91 -4.60 0.73
C PHE A 186 -6.17 -5.13 0.08
N CYS A 187 -6.89 -4.22 -0.58
CA CYS A 187 -8.10 -4.56 -1.29
C CYS A 187 -8.07 -3.94 -2.69
N MET A 188 -8.46 -4.74 -3.67
CA MET A 188 -8.67 -4.32 -5.04
C MET A 188 -10.16 -4.41 -5.38
N ALA A 189 -10.72 -3.32 -5.89
CA ALA A 189 -12.10 -3.34 -6.34
C ALA A 189 -12.28 -4.11 -7.66
N ASN A 190 -13.43 -4.78 -7.79
CA ASN A 190 -13.95 -5.40 -9.02
C ASN A 190 -13.04 -6.51 -9.56
N ALA A 191 -12.62 -7.41 -8.68
CA ALA A 191 -11.97 -8.67 -9.03
C ALA A 191 -13.04 -9.68 -9.50
N GLY A 192 -13.66 -9.42 -10.65
CA GLY A 192 -14.90 -10.05 -11.08
C GLY A 192 -16.11 -9.34 -10.48
N ASP A 193 -17.07 -10.09 -9.92
CA ASP A 193 -18.32 -9.54 -9.36
C ASP A 193 -18.18 -9.03 -7.92
N ARG A 194 -17.00 -9.18 -7.30
CA ARG A 194 -16.70 -8.81 -5.91
C ARG A 194 -15.36 -8.07 -5.81
N HIS A 195 -15.02 -7.61 -4.62
CA HIS A 195 -13.71 -7.02 -4.33
C HIS A 195 -12.79 -8.08 -3.75
N LEU A 196 -11.52 -8.06 -4.17
CA LEU A 196 -10.50 -8.94 -3.61
C LEU A 196 -9.91 -8.26 -2.38
N MET A 197 -10.03 -8.89 -1.21
CA MET A 197 -9.32 -8.48 0.00
C MET A 197 -8.28 -9.54 0.36
N VAL A 198 -7.07 -9.08 0.65
CA VAL A 198 -5.95 -9.90 1.07
C VAL A 198 -5.45 -9.38 2.41
N THR A 199 -5.44 -10.25 3.41
CA THR A 199 -4.97 -9.96 4.76
C THR A 199 -3.74 -10.81 5.07
N LEU A 200 -2.71 -10.15 5.57
CA LEU A 200 -1.38 -10.68 5.77
C LEU A 200 -0.88 -10.36 7.18
N PRO A 201 -1.15 -11.23 8.16
CA PRO A 201 -0.45 -11.23 9.44
C PRO A 201 1.04 -11.38 9.21
N LEU A 202 1.85 -10.56 9.87
CA LEU A 202 3.29 -10.53 9.66
C LEU A 202 4.00 -11.20 10.84
N THR A 203 4.27 -12.50 10.70
CA THR A 203 4.97 -13.34 11.66
C THR A 203 6.44 -13.51 11.26
N GLY A 204 7.19 -12.42 11.07
CA GLY A 204 8.61 -12.51 10.70
C GLY A 204 9.34 -11.18 10.49
N PRO A 205 10.66 -11.20 10.24
CA PRO A 205 11.40 -10.05 9.73
C PRO A 205 10.89 -9.71 8.32
N MET A 206 10.66 -8.43 8.06
CA MET A 206 10.00 -7.97 6.84
C MET A 206 10.99 -7.25 5.93
N THR A 207 11.02 -7.60 4.65
CA THR A 207 11.62 -6.75 3.62
C THR A 207 10.54 -5.86 3.05
N ASP A 208 10.28 -4.74 3.72
CA ASP A 208 9.46 -3.69 3.15
C ASP A 208 10.32 -2.80 2.25
N LEU A 209 10.06 -2.83 0.95
CA LEU A 209 10.76 -1.99 -0.02
C LEU A 209 10.33 -0.52 0.05
N THR A 210 9.22 -0.21 0.76
CA THR A 210 8.65 1.14 0.85
C THR A 210 9.31 2.06 1.88
N ALA A 211 10.42 1.64 2.51
CA ALA A 211 11.27 2.52 3.30
C ALA A 211 12.02 3.52 2.39
N LEU A 212 11.29 4.50 1.86
CA LEU A 212 11.89 5.66 1.21
C LEU A 212 12.70 6.42 2.26
N PRO A 213 14.00 6.71 2.04
CA PRO A 213 14.61 7.82 2.74
C PRO A 213 13.86 9.10 2.34
N GLU A 214 13.53 9.96 3.31
CA GLU A 214 12.96 11.27 3.02
C GLU A 214 13.83 11.97 1.96
N PRO A 215 13.23 12.53 0.89
CA PRO A 215 14.00 13.37 -0.02
C PRO A 215 14.57 14.52 0.80
N LYS A 216 15.89 14.54 0.95
CA LYS A 216 16.59 15.72 1.45
C LYS A 216 16.35 16.82 0.43
N ILE A 217 15.40 17.70 0.70
CA ILE A 217 15.30 18.99 0.01
C ILE A 217 16.55 19.76 0.42
N VAL A 218 17.54 19.78 -0.46
CA VAL A 218 18.71 20.64 -0.32
C VAL A 218 18.23 22.05 -0.65
N ASN A 219 18.05 22.88 0.40
CA ASN A 219 17.87 24.32 0.25
C ASN A 219 19.19 24.98 -0.15
#